data_AF-A0A8S2U6K1-F1
#
_entry.id   AF-A0A8S2U6K1-F1
#
_cell.length_a   1.000
_cell.length_b   1.000
_cell.length_c   1.000
_cell.angle_alpha   90.00
_cell.angle_beta   90.00
_cell.angle_gamma   90.00
#
_symmetry.space_group_name_H-M   'P 1'
#
loop_
_entity.id
_entity.type
_entity.pdbx_description
1 polymer ?
#
loop_
_entity_poly.entity_id
_entity_poly.type
_entity_poly.pdbx_seq_one_letter_code
_entity_poly.pdbx_strand_id
1 'polypeptide(L)'
;MSATGRLGDSTNGFSYYVVNGNKLGFGAETGFTQAVIRNGDVIGILLDLEESTLTYFHNGHILGSAFSKIPGHPDKIKYYPAIGFYEF
;
A
#
# COMPACT_ATOMS: atom_id res chain seq x y z
N MET A 1 3.94 -5.55 14.30
CA MET A 1 5.10 -5.26 13.42
C MET A 1 6.36 -5.36 14.26
N SER A 2 7.39 -6.06 13.79
CA SER A 2 8.73 -5.96 14.40
C SER A 2 9.32 -4.62 14.03
N ALA A 3 10.07 -3.98 14.94
CA ALA A 3 10.67 -2.66 14.75
C ALA A 3 11.76 -2.58 13.64
N THR A 4 11.94 -3.64 12.86
CA THR A 4 13.01 -3.78 11.86
C THR A 4 12.53 -4.06 10.43
N GLY A 5 11.22 -4.24 10.20
CA GLY A 5 10.65 -4.57 8.88
C GLY A 5 9.81 -3.45 8.28
N ARG A 6 9.75 -3.36 6.94
CA ARG A 6 8.92 -2.37 6.24
C ARG A 6 7.45 -2.72 6.37
N LEU A 7 6.59 -1.72 6.26
CA LEU A 7 5.16 -1.96 6.21
C LEU A 7 4.82 -2.78 4.96
N GLY A 8 4.19 -3.95 5.16
CA GLY A 8 3.89 -4.90 4.08
C GLY A 8 4.86 -6.07 3.93
N ASP A 9 5.98 -6.09 4.69
CA ASP A 9 6.87 -7.27 4.78
C ASP A 9 6.25 -8.44 5.56
N SER A 10 5.08 -8.25 6.18
CA SER A 10 4.27 -9.32 6.78
C SER A 10 3.04 -9.63 5.94
N THR A 11 2.36 -10.74 6.22
CA THR A 11 1.12 -11.10 5.52
C THR A 11 -0.08 -10.21 5.83
N ASN A 12 0.04 -9.31 6.81
CA ASN A 12 -1.08 -8.53 7.36
C ASN A 12 -0.99 -7.02 7.09
N GLY A 13 -0.03 -6.59 6.26
CA GLY A 13 0.14 -5.19 5.90
C GLY A 13 0.18 -5.00 4.39
N PHE A 14 -0.23 -3.82 3.93
CA PHE A 14 -0.18 -3.42 2.54
C PHE A 14 0.38 -2.00 2.46
N SER A 15 1.37 -1.77 1.60
CA SER A 15 1.96 -0.44 1.44
C SER A 15 2.31 -0.13 -0.01
N TYR A 16 2.48 1.18 -0.25
CA TYR A 16 3.09 1.73 -1.44
C TYR A 16 4.50 2.19 -1.09
N TYR A 17 5.51 1.69 -1.80
CA TYR A 17 6.90 2.08 -1.59
C TYR A 17 7.27 3.23 -2.51
N VAL A 18 7.26 4.42 -1.94
CA VAL A 18 7.45 5.69 -2.66
C VAL A 18 8.80 5.81 -3.37
N VAL A 19 9.81 5.02 -2.98
CA VAL A 19 11.17 5.09 -3.55
C VAL A 19 11.21 4.59 -4.99
N ASN A 20 10.46 3.54 -5.31
CA ASN A 20 10.52 2.88 -6.63
C ASN A 20 9.14 2.56 -7.23
N GLY A 21 8.05 2.96 -6.56
CA GLY A 21 6.69 2.70 -7.04
C GLY A 21 6.23 1.25 -6.86
N ASN A 22 6.97 0.43 -6.11
CA ASN A 22 6.58 -0.94 -5.81
C ASN A 22 5.44 -0.98 -4.77
N LYS A 23 4.76 -2.12 -4.72
CA LYS A 23 3.80 -2.44 -3.66
C LYS A 23 4.39 -3.52 -2.76
N LEU A 24 4.15 -3.41 -1.44
CA LEU A 24 4.48 -4.46 -0.50
C LEU A 24 3.19 -5.01 0.10
N GLY A 25 3.09 -6.33 0.16
CA GLY A 25 1.97 -7.03 0.77
C GLY A 25 2.18 -8.52 0.68
N PHE A 26 1.46 -9.28 1.53
CA PHE A 26 1.61 -10.73 1.61
C PHE A 26 3.05 -11.20 1.89
N GLY A 27 3.88 -10.36 2.53
CA GLY A 27 5.28 -10.64 2.79
C GLY A 27 6.21 -10.54 1.58
N ALA A 28 5.77 -9.90 0.49
CA ALA A 28 6.56 -9.73 -0.73
C ALA A 28 6.50 -8.28 -1.25
N GLU A 29 7.58 -7.85 -1.89
CA GLU A 29 7.65 -6.64 -2.70
C GLU A 29 7.46 -7.02 -4.17
N THR A 30 6.64 -6.27 -4.89
CA THR A 30 6.38 -6.52 -6.33
C THR A 30 6.28 -5.20 -7.08
N GLY A 31 6.75 -5.19 -8.33
CA GLY A 31 6.56 -4.05 -9.23
C GLY A 31 5.08 -3.67 -9.36
N PHE A 32 4.78 -2.37 -9.31
CA PHE A 32 3.41 -1.88 -9.44
C PHE A 32 3.30 -0.72 -10.43
N THR A 33 4.02 0.37 -10.21
CA THR A 33 4.04 1.51 -11.14
C THR A 33 5.46 1.98 -11.40
N GLN A 34 5.63 2.75 -12.48
CA GLN A 34 6.86 3.47 -12.81
C GLN A 34 6.72 4.98 -12.52
N ALA A 35 5.66 5.40 -11.83
CA ALA A 35 5.44 6.79 -11.45
C ALA A 35 6.57 7.29 -10.53
N VAL A 36 7.23 8.37 -10.94
CA VAL A 36 8.28 9.01 -10.15
C VAL A 36 7.64 9.97 -9.16
N ILE A 37 7.78 9.66 -7.87
CA ILE A 37 7.24 10.47 -6.77
C ILE A 37 8.30 11.48 -6.31
N ARG A 38 7.88 12.72 -6.09
CA ARG A 38 8.74 13.84 -5.68
C ARG A 38 8.20 14.53 -4.43
N ASN A 39 9.06 15.31 -3.79
CA ASN A 39 8.66 16.15 -2.68
C ASN A 39 7.53 17.10 -3.10
N GLY A 40 6.47 17.14 -2.29
CA GLY A 40 5.26 17.91 -2.55
C GLY A 40 4.15 17.13 -3.27
N ASP A 41 4.42 15.93 -3.76
CA ASP A 41 3.38 15.07 -4.32
C ASP A 41 2.46 14.51 -3.25
N VAL A 42 1.20 14.29 -3.63
CA VAL A 42 0.17 13.69 -2.79
C VAL A 42 -0.11 12.27 -3.25
N ILE A 43 0.03 11.31 -2.34
CA ILE A 43 -0.36 9.91 -2.55
C ILE A 43 -1.72 9.66 -1.91
N GLY A 44 -2.69 9.28 -2.73
CA GLY A 44 -4.01 8.83 -2.28
C GLY A 44 -4.08 7.32 -2.16
N ILE A 45 -4.84 6.83 -1.19
CA ILE A 45 -5.08 5.42 -0.96
C ILE A 45 -6.60 5.22 -0.79
N LEU A 46 -7.18 4.34 -1.60
CA LEU A 46 -8.57 3.90 -1.48
C LEU A 46 -8.57 2.42 -1.11
N LEU A 47 -9.15 2.10 0.05
CA LEU A 47 -9.45 0.73 0.47
C LEU A 47 -10.94 0.46 0.24
N ASP A 48 -11.24 -0.49 -0.63
CA ASP A 48 -12.60 -0.97 -0.89
C ASP A 48 -12.72 -2.40 -0.36
N LEU A 49 -13.47 -2.59 0.73
CA LEU A 49 -13.64 -3.88 1.38
C LEU A 49 -14.75 -4.73 0.77
N GLU A 50 -15.66 -4.13 0.01
CA GLU A 50 -16.71 -4.87 -0.70
C GLU A 50 -16.09 -5.56 -1.92
N GLU A 51 -15.29 -4.82 -2.69
CA GLU A 51 -14.55 -5.35 -3.85
C GLU A 51 -13.20 -5.98 -3.46
N SER A 52 -12.81 -5.90 -2.18
CA SER A 52 -11.53 -6.41 -1.66
C SER A 52 -10.30 -5.87 -2.40
N THR A 53 -10.33 -4.56 -2.71
CA THR A 53 -9.28 -3.87 -3.46
C THR A 53 -8.58 -2.76 -2.67
N LEU A 54 -7.33 -2.47 -3.06
CA LEU A 54 -6.59 -1.28 -2.63
C LEU A 54 -6.03 -0.59 -3.85
N THR A 55 -6.44 0.65 -4.05
CA THR A 55 -6.09 1.48 -5.21
C THR A 55 -5.24 2.66 -4.77
N TYR A 56 -4.18 2.95 -5.53
CA TYR A 56 -3.30 4.08 -5.27
C TYR A 56 -3.53 5.21 -6.28
N PHE A 57 -3.29 6.44 -5.83
CA PHE A 57 -3.41 7.66 -6.61
C PHE A 57 -2.16 8.51 -6.44
N HIS A 58 -1.79 9.24 -7.49
CA HIS A 58 -0.73 10.25 -7.47
C HIS A 58 -1.30 11.58 -7.96
N ASN A 59 -1.31 12.59 -7.10
CA ASN A 59 -1.86 13.92 -7.39
C ASN A 59 -3.30 13.85 -7.94
N GLY A 60 -4.12 12.96 -7.38
CA GLY A 60 -5.51 12.74 -7.80
C GLY A 60 -5.69 11.83 -9.01
N HIS A 61 -4.63 11.47 -9.73
CA HIS A 61 -4.70 10.52 -10.85
C HIS A 61 -4.57 9.07 -10.36
N ILE A 62 -5.42 8.19 -10.86
CA ILE A 62 -5.39 6.76 -10.52
C ILE A 62 -4.11 6.11 -11.07
N LEU A 63 -3.34 5.44 -10.19
CA LEU A 63 -2.21 4.59 -10.58
C LEU A 63 -2.67 3.17 -10.91
N GLY A 64 -3.79 2.74 -10.31
CA GLY A 64 -4.42 1.44 -10.53
C GLY A 64 -4.69 0.69 -9.22
N SER A 65 -5.38 -0.45 -9.35
CA SER A 65 -5.60 -1.37 -8.22
C SER A 65 -4.31 -2.15 -7.95
N ALA A 66 -3.68 -1.87 -6.81
CA ALA A 66 -2.46 -2.54 -6.40
C ALA A 66 -2.73 -3.97 -5.91
N PHE A 67 -3.88 -4.20 -5.29
CA PHE A 67 -4.30 -5.52 -4.80
C PHE A 67 -5.78 -5.72 -5.08
N SER A 68 -6.16 -6.93 -5.52
CA SER A 68 -7.54 -7.26 -5.90
C SER A 68 -8.12 -8.48 -5.15
N LYS A 69 -7.52 -8.83 -4.01
CA LYS A 69 -7.89 -9.98 -3.14
C LYS A 69 -7.42 -9.72 -1.70
N ILE A 70 -7.66 -8.53 -1.20
CA ILE A 70 -7.31 -8.22 0.20
C ILE A 70 -8.20 -9.05 1.11
N PRO A 71 -7.67 -9.69 2.17
CA PRO A 71 -8.48 -10.45 3.12
C PRO A 71 -9.63 -9.62 3.69
N GLY A 72 -10.84 -9.89 3.20
CA GLY A 72 -12.06 -9.22 3.63
C GLY A 72 -12.90 -10.10 4.55
N HIS A 73 -13.25 -9.56 5.72
CA HIS A 73 -14.62 -9.72 6.24
C HIS A 73 -14.92 -8.49 7.12
N PRO A 74 -16.00 -7.73 6.84
CA PRO A 74 -16.31 -6.47 7.55
C PRO A 74 -16.39 -6.64 9.07
N ASP A 75 -16.83 -7.81 9.54
CA ASP A 75 -17.01 -8.07 10.98
C ASP A 75 -15.77 -8.63 11.71
N LYS A 76 -14.68 -8.98 11.01
CA LYS A 76 -13.56 -9.74 11.63
C LYS A 76 -12.17 -9.15 11.42
N ILE A 77 -11.97 -8.35 10.38
CA ILE A 77 -10.65 -7.80 10.06
C ILE A 77 -10.76 -6.28 9.98
N LYS A 78 -10.00 -5.59 10.85
CA LYS A 78 -9.89 -4.13 10.85
C LYS A 78 -8.57 -3.74 10.20
N TYR A 79 -8.65 -2.88 9.20
CA TYR A 79 -7.49 -2.20 8.65
C TYR A 79 -7.34 -0.83 9.30
N TYR A 80 -6.10 -0.43 9.53
CA TYR A 80 -5.75 0.89 10.03
C TYR A 80 -4.81 1.55 9.04
N PRO A 81 -4.96 2.87 8.78
CA PRO A 81 -3.97 3.60 8.02
C PRO A 81 -2.65 3.58 8.79
N ALA A 82 -1.55 3.44 8.06
CA ALA A 82 -0.22 3.40 8.64
C ALA A 82 0.81 3.95 7.65
N ILE A 83 1.86 4.56 8.19
CA ILE A 83 2.97 5.13 7.43
C ILE A 83 4.25 4.60 8.06
N GLY A 84 5.16 4.10 7.21
CA GLY A 84 6.50 3.73 7.61
C GLY A 84 7.50 4.74 7.08
N PHE A 85 8.40 5.20 7.93
CA PHE A 85 9.54 6.02 7.54
C PHE A 85 10.78 5.13 7.49
N TYR A 86 11.73 5.50 6.63
CA TYR A 86 13.05 4.89 6.57
C TYR A 86 14.07 6.01 6.66
N GLU A 87 15.09 5.83 7.50
CA GLU A 87 16.26 6.71 7.56
C GLU A 87 17.42 6.05 6.82
N PHE A 88 18.17 6.86 6.08
CA PHE A 88 19.34 6.43 5.30
C PHE A 88 20.60 6.45 6.15
#